data_AF-A0A960ECY7-F1
#
_entry.id   AF-A0A960ECY7-F1
#
_cell.length_a   1.000
_cell.length_b   1.000
_cell.length_c   1.000
_cell.angle_alpha   90.00
_cell.angle_beta   90.00
_cell.angle_gamma   90.00
#
_symmetry.space_group_name_H-M   'P 1'
#
loop_
_entity.id
_entity.type
_entity.pdbx_description
1 polymer ?
#
loop_
_entity_poly.entity_id
_entity_poly.type
_entity_poly.pdbx_seq_one_letter_code
_entity_poly.pdbx_strand_id
1 'polypeptide(L)'
;CTGGGGIPTTWARDEQRRLEGVEAVIDKDLASELLAREVDADLFVMATDVDGVYEHWGTPNQRRIATATADEMAELELAKGSMGPKVDAAVRFVRATGNRAAIGSLDDIEKIVEGSAGTNVVAAHQEVSTT
;
A
#
# COMPACT_ATOMS: atom_id res chain seq x y z
N CYS A 1 -9.80 8.42 -9.17
CA CYS A 1 -9.82 8.23 -7.70
C CYS A 1 -10.87 7.19 -7.34
N THR A 2 -10.56 6.25 -6.44
CA THR A 2 -11.48 5.26 -5.87
C THR A 2 -12.00 5.76 -4.51
N GLY A 3 -12.75 6.87 -4.51
CA GLY A 3 -13.24 7.47 -3.25
C GLY A 3 -13.90 6.43 -2.34
N GLY A 4 -13.34 6.21 -1.15
CA GLY A 4 -13.82 5.20 -0.19
C GLY A 4 -13.71 3.73 -0.63
N GLY A 5 -12.93 3.41 -1.67
CA GLY A 5 -12.87 2.08 -2.30
C GLY A 5 -13.74 1.95 -3.56
N GLY A 6 -14.59 2.94 -3.85
CA GLY A 6 -15.53 2.91 -4.97
C GLY A 6 -16.89 2.29 -4.61
N ILE A 7 -17.87 2.41 -5.51
CA ILE A 7 -19.21 1.83 -5.32
C ILE A 7 -19.13 0.33 -5.65
N PRO A 8 -19.46 -0.57 -4.71
CA PRO A 8 -19.45 -2.00 -5.00
C PRO A 8 -20.53 -2.36 -6.02
N THR A 9 -20.11 -2.97 -7.12
CA THR A 9 -21.01 -3.45 -8.17
C THR A 9 -20.69 -4.88 -8.57
N THR A 10 -21.72 -5.67 -8.87
CA THR A 10 -21.59 -7.00 -9.49
C THR A 10 -22.34 -7.03 -10.82
N TRP A 11 -21.99 -7.97 -11.69
CA TRP A 11 -22.82 -8.28 -12.85
C TRP A 11 -24.12 -8.93 -12.40
N ALA A 12 -25.25 -8.45 -12.93
CA ALA A 12 -26.53 -9.12 -12.80
C ALA A 12 -26.42 -10.56 -13.33
N ARG A 13 -27.22 -11.48 -12.76
CA ARG A 13 -27.22 -12.90 -13.17
C ARG A 13 -27.97 -13.14 -14.48
N ASP A 14 -28.47 -12.08 -15.11
CA ASP A 14 -29.20 -12.12 -16.37
C ASP A 14 -28.22 -12.10 -17.56
N GLU A 15 -28.73 -12.32 -18.77
CA GLU A 15 -27.90 -12.32 -19.99
C GLU A 15 -27.51 -10.90 -20.43
N GLN A 16 -28.20 -9.89 -19.88
CA GLN A 16 -27.96 -8.50 -20.18
C GLN A 16 -26.85 -7.98 -19.26
N ARG A 17 -25.58 -8.00 -19.73
CA ARG A 17 -24.39 -7.50 -19.00
C ARG A 17 -24.59 -6.12 -18.35
N ARG A 18 -25.22 -6.09 -17.20
CA ARG A 18 -25.65 -4.89 -16.46
C ARG A 18 -25.06 -4.96 -15.07
N LEU A 19 -24.62 -3.81 -14.58
CA LEU A 19 -24.06 -3.68 -13.25
C LEU A 19 -25.18 -3.37 -12.24
N GLU A 20 -25.11 -4.03 -11.10
CA GLU A 20 -25.99 -3.80 -9.95
C GLU A 20 -25.16 -3.44 -8.73
N GLY A 21 -25.60 -2.42 -7.98
CA GLY A 21 -25.00 -2.06 -6.71
C GLY A 21 -25.28 -3.11 -5.65
N VAL A 22 -24.28 -3.38 -4.80
CA VAL A 22 -24.41 -4.32 -3.68
C VAL A 22 -23.93 -3.70 -2.38
N GLU A 23 -24.50 -4.16 -1.26
CA GLU A 23 -24.05 -3.76 0.07
C GLU A 23 -22.77 -4.50 0.43
N ALA A 24 -21.62 -3.84 0.22
CA ALA A 24 -20.30 -4.29 0.61
C ALA A 24 -19.39 -3.08 0.87
N VAL A 25 -18.21 -3.30 1.44
CA VAL A 25 -17.17 -2.27 1.58
C VAL A 25 -15.94 -2.77 0.84
N ILE A 26 -15.43 -1.96 -0.09
CA ILE A 26 -14.18 -2.22 -0.79
C ILE A 26 -13.05 -1.57 0.00
N ASP A 27 -11.98 -2.31 0.26
CA ASP A 27 -10.79 -1.74 0.88
C ASP A 27 -10.16 -0.67 -0.01
N LYS A 28 -10.01 0.54 0.52
CA LYS A 28 -9.52 1.70 -0.24
C LYS A 28 -8.06 1.56 -0.67
N ASP A 29 -7.24 0.89 0.12
CA ASP A 29 -5.80 0.76 -0.14
C ASP A 29 -5.61 -0.25 -1.27
N LEU A 30 -6.34 -1.38 -1.25
CA LEU A 30 -6.37 -2.36 -2.35
C LEU A 30 -7.01 -1.82 -3.63
N ALA A 31 -8.10 -1.04 -3.52
CA ALA A 31 -8.69 -0.41 -4.70
C ALA A 31 -7.76 0.62 -5.34
N SER A 32 -7.01 1.36 -4.52
CA SER A 32 -6.03 2.33 -4.99
C SER A 32 -4.79 1.65 -5.59
N GLU A 33 -4.34 0.53 -5.01
CA GLU A 33 -3.28 -0.31 -5.59
C GLU A 33 -3.65 -0.79 -6.99
N LEU A 34 -4.86 -1.35 -7.13
CA LEU A 34 -5.37 -1.80 -8.42
C LEU A 34 -5.36 -0.66 -9.43
N LEU A 35 -5.89 0.51 -9.06
CA LEU A 35 -5.88 1.69 -9.93
C LEU A 35 -4.45 2.12 -10.28
N ALA A 36 -3.53 2.15 -9.31
CA ALA A 36 -2.14 2.54 -9.52
C ALA A 36 -1.44 1.64 -10.55
N ARG A 37 -1.72 0.33 -10.51
CA ARG A 37 -1.23 -0.62 -11.51
C ARG A 37 -1.84 -0.37 -12.89
N GLU A 38 -3.14 -0.15 -12.98
CA GLU A 38 -3.82 0.06 -14.27
C GLU A 38 -3.46 1.39 -14.97
N VAL A 39 -2.85 2.33 -14.24
CA VAL A 39 -2.36 3.61 -14.80
C VAL A 39 -0.83 3.63 -14.94
N ASP A 40 -0.15 2.49 -14.79
CA ASP A 40 1.31 2.36 -14.85
C ASP A 40 2.06 3.36 -13.95
N ALA A 41 1.61 3.52 -12.71
CA ALA A 41 2.22 4.48 -11.79
C ALA A 41 3.69 4.11 -11.47
N ASP A 42 4.57 5.12 -11.45
CA ASP A 42 5.98 4.97 -11.05
C ASP A 42 6.16 4.84 -9.53
N LEU A 43 5.19 5.30 -8.74
CA LEU A 43 5.21 5.31 -7.28
C LEU A 43 3.79 5.20 -6.74
N PHE A 44 3.61 4.35 -5.73
CA PHE A 44 2.35 4.24 -4.99
C PHE A 44 2.54 4.69 -3.54
N VAL A 45 1.90 5.80 -3.15
CA VAL A 45 1.98 6.37 -1.79
C VAL A 45 0.68 6.20 -1.03
N MET A 46 0.77 5.66 0.18
CA MET A 46 -0.34 5.56 1.13
C MET A 46 -0.09 6.48 2.32
N ALA A 47 -0.72 7.66 2.28
CA ALA A 47 -0.70 8.62 3.38
C ALA A 47 -1.55 8.12 4.57
N THR A 48 -1.03 8.25 5.79
CA THR A 48 -1.68 7.82 7.04
C THR A 48 -1.32 8.76 8.19
N ASP A 49 -1.86 8.51 9.39
CA ASP A 49 -1.68 9.38 10.57
C ASP A 49 -0.39 9.07 11.36
N VAL A 50 0.43 8.15 10.85
CA VAL A 50 1.72 7.74 11.43
C VAL A 50 2.84 7.87 10.40
N ASP A 51 4.06 8.03 10.88
CA ASP A 51 5.26 8.28 10.07
C ASP A 51 5.86 7.03 9.39
N GLY A 52 5.20 5.88 9.50
CA GLY A 52 5.58 4.65 8.82
C GLY A 52 5.00 3.38 9.43
N VAL A 53 5.50 2.24 8.96
CA VAL A 53 5.23 0.91 9.48
C VAL A 53 6.23 0.59 10.59
N TYR A 54 5.75 -0.10 11.62
CA TYR A 54 6.53 -0.47 12.80
C TYR A 54 6.50 -1.97 13.03
N GLU A 55 7.66 -2.52 13.38
CA GLU A 55 7.75 -3.78 14.11
C GLU A 55 7.45 -3.56 15.58
N HIS A 56 6.89 -4.57 16.25
CA HIS A 56 6.61 -4.56 17.68
C HIS A 56 5.82 -3.32 18.16
N TRP A 57 4.85 -2.89 17.35
CA TRP A 57 4.01 -1.71 17.61
C TRP A 57 3.41 -1.70 19.01
N GLY A 58 3.48 -0.55 19.70
CA GLY A 58 2.92 -0.39 21.04
C GLY A 58 3.72 -1.06 22.16
N THR A 59 4.93 -1.56 21.88
CA THR A 59 5.84 -2.14 22.87
C THR A 59 7.08 -1.26 23.06
N PRO A 60 7.87 -1.44 24.14
CA PRO A 60 9.16 -0.77 24.31
C PRO A 60 10.18 -1.06 23.21
N ASN A 61 10.01 -2.16 22.48
CA ASN A 61 10.87 -2.58 21.38
C ASN A 61 10.36 -2.11 20.02
N GLN A 62 9.36 -1.22 19.98
CA GLN A 62 8.81 -0.74 18.72
C GLN A 62 9.90 -0.09 17.86
N ARG A 63 9.93 -0.46 16.58
CA ARG A 63 10.96 0.01 15.65
C ARG A 63 10.34 0.34 14.30
N ARG A 64 10.55 1.57 13.83
CA ARG A 64 10.10 1.98 12.50
C ARG A 64 10.93 1.29 11.42
N ILE A 65 10.25 0.78 10.40
CA ILE A 65 10.89 0.23 9.21
C ILE A 65 11.12 1.40 8.24
N ALA A 66 12.38 1.72 7.95
CA ALA A 66 12.69 2.77 6.97
C ALA A 66 12.56 2.25 5.53
N THR A 67 13.12 1.08 5.27
CA THR A 67 13.07 0.39 3.98
C THR A 67 13.01 -1.11 4.22
N ALA A 68 12.19 -1.80 3.44
CA ALA A 68 12.11 -3.25 3.40
C ALA A 68 11.68 -3.73 2.01
N THR A 69 11.99 -4.97 1.70
CA THR A 69 11.51 -5.64 0.49
C THR A 69 10.04 -6.04 0.63
N ALA A 70 9.37 -6.25 -0.50
CA ALA A 70 8.00 -6.77 -0.48
C ALA A 70 7.88 -8.14 0.22
N ASP A 71 8.92 -8.96 0.18
CA ASP A 71 8.92 -10.27 0.84
C ASP A 71 9.05 -10.13 2.37
N GLU A 72 9.99 -9.31 2.85
CA GLU A 72 10.12 -9.00 4.28
C GLU A 72 8.83 -8.39 4.85
N MET A 73 8.18 -7.49 4.09
CA MET A 73 6.93 -6.86 4.52
C MET A 73 5.75 -7.85 4.57
N ALA A 74 5.75 -8.87 3.71
CA ALA A 74 4.70 -9.88 3.66
C ALA A 74 4.73 -10.84 4.88
N GLU A 75 5.86 -10.93 5.57
CA GLU A 75 6.02 -11.77 6.77
C GLU A 75 5.56 -11.07 8.05
N LEU A 76 5.27 -9.76 8.00
CA LEU A 76 4.89 -8.99 9.19
C LEU A 76 3.47 -9.30 9.66
N GLU A 77 3.32 -9.57 10.95
CA GLU A 77 2.01 -9.64 11.61
C GLU A 77 1.50 -8.24 11.98
N LEU A 78 0.61 -7.69 11.14
CA LEU A 78 0.08 -6.33 11.29
C LEU A 78 -1.41 -6.31 11.63
N ALA A 79 -1.86 -5.21 12.23
CA ALA A 79 -3.26 -5.00 12.58
C ALA A 79 -4.15 -4.98 11.32
N LYS A 80 -5.05 -5.97 11.20
CA LYS A 80 -5.90 -6.21 10.03
C LYS A 80 -6.89 -5.07 9.70
N GLY A 81 -7.18 -4.20 10.66
CA GLY A 81 -8.10 -3.07 10.48
C GLY A 81 -7.43 -1.73 10.18
N SER A 82 -6.10 -1.67 10.07
CA SER A 82 -5.38 -0.42 9.87
C SER A 82 -4.14 -0.57 8.98
N MET A 83 -3.05 -1.08 9.54
CA MET A 83 -1.75 -1.14 8.85
C MET A 83 -1.63 -2.34 7.92
N GLY A 84 -2.29 -3.47 8.25
CA GLY A 84 -2.26 -4.69 7.44
C GLY A 84 -2.68 -4.46 5.98
N PRO A 85 -3.86 -3.85 5.71
CA PRO A 85 -4.29 -3.58 4.33
C PRO A 85 -3.33 -2.69 3.54
N LYS A 86 -2.68 -1.72 4.19
CA LYS A 86 -1.69 -0.83 3.55
C LYS A 86 -0.45 -1.59 3.12
N VAL A 87 0.05 -2.46 3.99
CA VAL A 87 1.21 -3.28 3.68
C VAL A 87 0.88 -4.32 2.61
N ASP A 88 -0.29 -4.95 2.65
CA ASP A 88 -0.74 -5.86 1.58
C ASP A 88 -0.82 -5.13 0.22
N ALA A 89 -1.40 -3.92 0.19
CA ALA A 89 -1.46 -3.09 -1.00
C ALA A 89 -0.05 -2.70 -1.50
N ALA A 90 0.87 -2.30 -0.61
CA ALA A 90 2.26 -2.01 -0.98
C ALA A 90 2.97 -3.23 -1.60
N VAL A 91 2.84 -4.39 -0.97
CA VAL A 91 3.46 -5.66 -1.41
C VAL A 91 2.93 -6.05 -2.79
N ARG A 92 1.61 -5.97 -3.01
CA ARG A 92 0.99 -6.28 -4.30
C ARG A 92 1.48 -5.35 -5.40
N PHE A 93 1.49 -4.05 -5.15
CA PHE A 93 1.96 -3.05 -6.10
C PHE A 93 3.41 -3.34 -6.52
N VAL A 94 4.31 -3.51 -5.54
CA VAL A 94 5.74 -3.73 -5.78
C VAL A 94 5.97 -5.04 -6.54
N ARG A 95 5.29 -6.13 -6.16
CA ARG A 95 5.41 -7.42 -6.85
C ARG A 95 4.87 -7.38 -8.28
N ALA A 96 3.82 -6.61 -8.54
CA ALA A 96 3.20 -6.55 -9.85
C ALA A 96 3.94 -5.61 -10.82
N THR A 97 4.52 -4.52 -10.32
CA THR A 97 5.10 -3.46 -11.16
C THR A 97 6.62 -3.39 -11.10
N GLY A 98 7.25 -3.89 -10.03
CA GLY A 98 8.66 -3.64 -9.72
C GLY A 98 8.94 -2.23 -9.20
N ASN A 99 7.95 -1.34 -9.20
CA ASN A 99 8.08 0.04 -8.75
C ASN A 99 7.96 0.14 -7.23
N ARG A 100 8.48 1.24 -6.66
CA ARG A 100 8.48 1.49 -5.21
C ARG A 100 7.07 1.83 -4.72
N ALA A 101 6.71 1.31 -3.54
CA ALA A 101 5.58 1.81 -2.76
C ALA A 101 6.09 2.47 -1.47
N ALA A 102 5.29 3.38 -0.90
CA ALA A 102 5.64 4.04 0.36
C ALA A 102 4.43 4.27 1.26
N ILE A 103 4.64 4.16 2.58
CA ILE A 103 3.62 4.36 3.62
C ILE A 103 4.16 5.38 4.62
N GLY A 104 3.41 6.44 4.93
CA GLY A 104 3.86 7.43 5.91
C GLY A 104 2.90 8.59 6.12
N SER A 105 3.34 9.59 6.88
CA SER A 105 2.53 10.75 7.24
C SER A 105 2.26 11.65 6.03
N LEU A 106 1.03 12.18 5.95
CA LEU A 106 0.69 13.20 4.95
C LEU A 106 1.59 14.45 5.08
N ASP A 107 2.03 14.80 6.29
CA ASP A 107 2.87 15.97 6.54
C ASP A 107 4.28 15.83 5.94
N ASP A 108 4.71 14.59 5.66
CA ASP A 108 6.02 14.29 5.07
C ASP A 108 5.92 13.85 3.60
N ILE A 109 4.82 14.15 2.91
CA ILE A 109 4.53 13.60 1.58
C ILE A 109 5.65 13.87 0.56
N GLU A 110 6.24 15.07 0.55
CA GLU A 110 7.35 15.42 -0.34
C GLU A 110 8.58 14.55 -0.06
N LYS A 111 8.93 14.37 1.22
CA LYS A 111 10.05 13.52 1.65
C LYS A 111 9.80 12.03 1.37
N ILE A 112 8.55 11.58 1.47
CA ILE A 112 8.14 10.22 1.11
C ILE A 112 8.34 9.98 -0.39
N VAL A 113 7.93 10.96 -1.22
CA VAL A 113 8.16 10.91 -2.68
C VAL A 113 9.66 10.88 -2.98
N GLU A 114 10.49 11.60 -2.24
CA GLU A 114 11.96 11.54 -2.37
C GLU A 114 12.58 10.25 -1.82
N GLY A 115 11.85 9.48 -1.00
CA GLY A 115 12.33 8.26 -0.35
C GLY A 115 13.14 8.50 0.93
N SER A 116 13.12 9.72 1.47
CA SER A 116 13.83 10.11 2.70
C SER A 116 12.97 10.03 3.97
N ALA A 117 11.65 9.79 3.83
CA ALA A 117 10.71 9.60 4.94
C ALA A 117 9.74 8.44 4.68
N GLY A 118 8.93 8.10 5.69
CA GLY A 118 8.02 6.95 5.62
C GLY A 118 8.72 5.60 5.67
N THR A 119 7.98 4.56 5.34
CA THR A 119 8.47 3.21 5.07
C THR A 119 8.46 2.98 3.56
N ASN A 120 9.63 2.70 3.00
CA ASN A 120 9.81 2.39 1.58
C ASN A 120 9.73 0.88 1.37
N VAL A 121 8.82 0.43 0.51
CA VAL A 121 8.72 -0.97 0.09
C VAL A 121 9.28 -1.09 -1.32
N VAL A 122 10.31 -1.91 -1.48
CA VAL A 122 11.08 -2.05 -2.73
C VAL A 122 11.12 -3.51 -3.20
N ALA A 123 11.38 -3.74 -4.49
CA ALA A 123 11.48 -5.09 -5.03
C ALA A 123 12.74 -5.83 -4.52
N ALA A 124 13.83 -5.10 -4.34
CA ALA A 124 15.09 -5.60 -3.78
C ALA A 124 15.84 -4.46 -3.07
N HIS A 125 16.70 -4.80 -2.11
CA HIS A 125 17.63 -3.83 -1.52
C HIS A 125 18.60 -3.33 -2.59
N GLN A 126 18.83 -2.02 -2.63
CA GLN A 126 19.83 -1.43 -3.51
C GLN A 126 21.21 -1.82 -2.98
N GLU A 127 22.03 -2.49 -3.82
CA GLU A 127 23.44 -2.70 -3.48
C GLU A 127 24.11 -1.33 -3.42
N VAL A 128 24.62 -0.97 -2.24
CA VAL A 128 25.43 0.23 -2.07
C VAL A 128 26.72 0.01 -2.85
N SER A 129 26.78 0.55 -4.06
CA SER A 129 28.01 0.62 -4.84
C SER A 129 28.92 1.64 -4.15
N THR A 130 29.77 1.16 -3.25
CA THR A 130 30.83 1.95 -2.63
C THR A 130 31.81 2.37 -3.73
N THR A 131 31.71 3.62 -4.19
CA THR A 131 32.74 4.28 -5.01
C THR A 131 33.64 5.10 -4.10
#